data_AF-A0A318TK79-F1
#
_entry.id   AF-A0A318TK79-F1
#
_cell.length_a   1.000
_cell.length_b   1.000
_cell.length_c   1.000
_cell.angle_alpha   90.00
_cell.angle_beta   90.00
_cell.angle_gamma   90.00
#
_symmetry.space_group_name_H-M   'P 1'
#
loop_
_entity.id
_entity.type
_entity.pdbx_description
1 polymer ?
#
loop_
_entity_poly.entity_id
_entity_poly.type
_entity_poly.pdbx_seq_one_letter_code
_entity_poly.pdbx_strand_id
1 'polypeptide(L)'
;MPDSAHLHPARKGIRLSDRQRLNWLRLIRSENVGPVTFLDLISHFGSAGDALQMLPELMYRGGGHRPIRVATIEEAEREMEEIERIGARLVGKGEPDYPPYLRHYEAPPPLLIVKAIQAYSTPRRSPSSARATPPLPAIASRNGLCASLAPRASPSYRD
;
A
#
# COMPACT_ATOMS: atom_id res chain seq x y z
N MET A 1 9.02 39.10 26.38
CA MET A 1 8.26 39.08 25.11
C MET A 1 8.76 37.90 24.29
N PRO A 2 7.87 37.02 23.81
CA PRO A 2 8.22 35.73 23.19
C PRO A 2 8.58 35.92 21.72
N ASP A 3 9.60 35.19 21.24
CA ASP A 3 9.86 35.11 19.80
C ASP A 3 9.03 33.97 19.21
N SER A 4 8.15 34.39 18.32
CA SER A 4 7.06 33.65 17.70
C SER A 4 7.57 32.41 16.98
N ALA A 5 7.18 31.24 17.49
CA ALA A 5 7.15 30.00 16.74
C ALA A 5 6.44 30.28 15.41
N HIS A 6 7.22 30.38 14.34
CA HIS A 6 6.72 30.40 12.98
C HIS A 6 6.12 29.01 12.73
N LEU A 7 4.84 28.88 13.09
CA LEU A 7 4.00 27.79 12.65
C LEU A 7 3.91 27.94 11.13
N HIS A 8 4.78 27.24 10.41
CA HIS A 8 4.61 27.05 8.98
C HIS A 8 3.17 26.58 8.80
N PRO A 9 2.31 27.29 8.04
CA PRO A 9 0.95 26.83 7.82
C PRO A 9 1.09 25.44 7.20
N ALA A 10 0.67 24.41 7.95
CA ALA A 10 0.58 23.06 7.44
C ALA A 10 -0.22 23.18 6.15
N ARG A 11 0.45 23.07 5.00
CA ARG A 11 -0.17 23.24 3.69
C ARG A 11 -1.40 22.36 3.71
N LYS A 12 -2.59 22.97 3.75
CA LYS A 12 -3.87 22.25 3.67
C LYS A 12 -3.71 21.35 2.43
N GLY A 13 -3.58 20.04 2.65
CA GLY A 13 -3.29 19.11 1.58
C GLY A 13 -4.29 19.31 0.45
N ILE A 14 -3.82 19.24 -0.81
CA ILE A 14 -4.69 19.38 -1.97
C ILE A 14 -5.69 18.24 -1.91
N ARG A 15 -6.99 18.55 -1.78
CA ARG A 15 -8.07 17.55 -1.83
C ARG A 15 -8.41 17.31 -3.30
N LEU A 16 -8.34 16.06 -3.73
CA LEU A 16 -8.67 15.71 -5.11
C LEU A 16 -10.19 15.68 -5.28
N SER A 17 -10.68 16.34 -6.34
CA SER A 17 -12.04 16.14 -6.83
C SER A 17 -12.20 14.73 -7.40
N ASP A 18 -13.43 14.22 -7.49
CA ASP A 18 -13.69 12.86 -7.97
C ASP A 18 -13.21 12.66 -9.41
N ARG A 19 -13.36 13.68 -10.26
CA ARG A 19 -12.80 13.65 -11.63
C ARG A 19 -11.28 13.58 -11.65
N GLN A 20 -10.59 14.28 -10.75
CA GLN A 20 -9.12 14.19 -10.65
C GLN A 20 -8.70 12.80 -10.14
N ARG A 21 -9.38 12.28 -9.12
CA ARG A 21 -9.16 10.94 -8.58
C ARG A 21 -9.39 9.85 -9.62
N LEU A 22 -10.45 9.98 -10.42
CA LEU A 22 -10.74 9.11 -11.55
C LEU A 22 -9.61 9.14 -12.59
N ASN A 23 -9.14 10.33 -12.99
CA ASN A 23 -8.01 10.46 -13.91
C ASN A 23 -6.72 9.87 -13.33
N TRP A 24 -6.47 10.04 -12.04
CA TRP A 24 -5.32 9.42 -11.36
C TRP A 24 -5.41 7.89 -11.39
N LEU A 25 -6.60 7.34 -11.13
CA LEU A 25 -6.85 5.90 -11.16
C LEU A 25 -6.66 5.34 -12.56
N ARG A 26 -7.22 5.99 -13.58
CA ARG A 26 -7.02 5.62 -14.98
C ARG A 26 -5.55 5.62 -15.37
N LEU A 27 -4.82 6.65 -14.95
CA LEU A 27 -3.41 6.80 -15.29
C LEU A 27 -2.58 5.65 -14.71
N ILE A 28 -2.74 5.32 -13.41
CA ILE A 28 -1.97 4.24 -12.78
C ILE A 28 -2.42 2.82 -13.21
N ARG A 29 -3.63 2.70 -13.77
CA ARG A 29 -4.15 1.45 -14.36
C ARG A 29 -3.79 1.26 -15.83
N SER A 30 -3.21 2.29 -16.45
CA SER A 30 -2.72 2.22 -17.83
C SER A 30 -1.40 1.45 -17.87
N GLU A 31 -1.17 0.75 -18.96
CA GLU A 31 0.04 -0.05 -19.16
C GLU A 31 1.31 0.82 -19.09
N ASN A 32 2.40 0.26 -18.58
CA ASN A 32 3.70 0.92 -18.42
C ASN A 32 3.71 2.16 -17.51
N VAL A 33 2.63 2.42 -16.75
CA VAL A 33 2.60 3.50 -15.75
C VAL A 33 2.81 2.91 -14.36
N GLY A 34 4.05 3.01 -13.87
CA GLY A 34 4.39 2.73 -12.47
C GLY A 34 4.36 4.01 -11.60
N PRO A 35 4.63 3.90 -10.29
CA PRO A 35 4.67 5.07 -9.39
C PRO A 35 5.66 6.15 -9.82
N VAL A 36 6.84 5.76 -10.33
CA VAL A 36 7.86 6.70 -10.84
C VAL A 36 7.35 7.40 -12.10
N THR A 37 6.96 6.64 -13.14
CA THR A 37 6.40 7.18 -14.38
C THR A 37 5.20 8.09 -14.12
N PHE A 38 4.32 7.72 -13.20
CA PHE A 38 3.19 8.54 -12.80
C PHE A 38 3.66 9.91 -12.29
N LEU A 39 4.62 9.94 -11.37
CA LEU A 39 5.13 11.19 -10.81
C LEU A 39 5.79 12.07 -11.88
N ASP A 40 6.55 11.46 -12.80
CA ASP A 40 7.17 12.15 -13.92
C ASP A 40 6.10 12.78 -14.83
N LEU A 41 5.07 12.01 -15.21
CA LEU A 41 3.96 12.49 -16.03
C LEU A 41 3.21 13.64 -15.36
N ILE A 42 2.92 13.54 -14.06
CA ILE A 42 2.28 14.65 -13.33
C ILE A 42 3.20 15.87 -13.25
N SER A 43 4.51 15.68 -13.09
CA SER A 43 5.47 16.78 -13.07
C SER A 43 5.61 17.48 -14.42
N HIS A 44 5.46 16.75 -15.53
CA HIS A 44 5.65 17.27 -16.89
C HIS A 44 4.36 17.89 -17.45
N PHE A 45 3.20 17.25 -17.25
CA PHE A 45 1.92 17.69 -17.81
C PHE A 45 1.06 18.48 -16.82
N GLY A 46 1.41 18.49 -15.52
CA GLY A 46 0.68 19.20 -14.47
C GLY A 46 -0.60 18.52 -14.01
N SER A 47 -1.27 17.74 -14.86
CA SER A 47 -2.48 16.99 -14.50
C SER A 47 -2.53 15.58 -15.10
N ALA A 48 -3.20 14.66 -14.41
CA ALA A 48 -3.41 13.30 -14.90
C ALA A 48 -4.29 13.27 -16.16
N GLY A 49 -5.23 14.21 -16.29
CA GLY A 49 -6.11 14.28 -17.46
C GLY A 49 -5.35 14.66 -18.73
N ASP A 50 -4.40 15.58 -18.61
CA ASP A 50 -3.54 15.99 -19.73
C ASP A 50 -2.52 14.90 -20.07
N ALA A 51 -1.94 14.25 -19.05
CA ALA A 51 -1.06 13.11 -19.24
C ALA A 51 -1.74 11.94 -19.97
N LEU A 52 -3.00 11.63 -19.65
CA LEU A 52 -3.77 10.58 -20.33
C LEU A 52 -3.99 10.86 -21.82
N GLN A 53 -4.12 12.12 -22.23
CA GLN A 53 -4.28 12.51 -23.63
C GLN A 53 -2.95 12.34 -24.41
N MET A 54 -1.82 12.61 -23.75
CA MET A 54 -0.50 12.55 -24.38
C MET A 54 0.15 11.16 -24.29
N LEU A 55 -0.33 10.28 -23.41
CA LEU A 55 0.22 8.95 -23.16
C LEU A 55 0.43 8.12 -24.45
N PRO A 56 -0.55 8.01 -25.35
CA PRO A 56 -0.39 7.19 -26.56
C PRO A 56 0.73 7.70 -27.47
N GLU A 57 0.87 9.02 -27.60
CA GLU A 57 1.89 9.65 -28.43
C GLU A 57 3.29 9.48 -27.84
N LEU A 58 3.44 9.68 -26.53
CA LEU A 58 4.73 9.51 -25.83
C LEU A 58 5.26 8.09 -25.97
N MET A 59 4.39 7.10 -25.82
CA MET A 59 4.82 5.71 -25.81
C MET A 59 5.09 5.18 -27.22
N TYR A 60 4.42 5.71 -28.24
CA TYR A 60 4.77 5.47 -29.64
C TYR A 60 6.19 5.98 -29.95
N ARG A 61 6.53 7.20 -29.48
CA ARG A 61 7.87 7.79 -29.67
C ARG A 61 8.97 7.08 -28.88
N GLY A 62 8.64 6.47 -27.74
CA GLY A 62 9.57 5.75 -26.87
C GLY A 62 10.03 4.37 -27.39
N GLY A 63 9.75 4.02 -28.65
CA GLY A 63 10.14 2.75 -29.25
C GLY A 63 9.16 1.59 -29.00
N GLY A 64 8.01 1.86 -28.39
CA GLY A 64 6.93 0.89 -28.25
C GLY A 64 6.28 0.58 -29.60
N HIS A 65 6.56 -0.59 -30.17
CA HIS A 65 6.00 -1.00 -31.46
C HIS A 65 4.53 -1.45 -31.40
N ARG A 66 3.91 -1.40 -30.21
CA ARG A 66 2.53 -1.86 -29.98
C ARG A 66 1.69 -0.73 -29.38
N PRO A 67 0.42 -0.59 -29.80
CA PRO A 67 -0.51 0.32 -29.15
C PRO A 67 -0.64 -0.08 -27.68
N ILE A 68 -0.39 0.86 -26.77
CA ILE A 68 -0.43 0.62 -25.34
C ILE A 68 -1.83 0.89 -24.82
N ARG A 69 -2.31 0.02 -23.93
CA ARG A 69 -3.65 0.07 -23.38
C ARG A 69 -3.74 1.17 -22.31
N VAL A 70 -4.51 2.20 -22.63
CA VAL A 70 -4.96 3.21 -21.65
C VAL A 70 -6.25 2.72 -21.00
N ALA A 71 -6.34 2.79 -19.68
CA ALA A 71 -7.56 2.39 -18.96
C ALA A 71 -8.74 3.30 -19.36
N THR A 72 -9.89 2.67 -19.63
CA THR A 72 -11.08 3.43 -20.03
C THR A 72 -11.69 4.16 -18.84
N ILE A 73 -12.61 5.08 -19.10
CA ILE A 73 -13.31 5.81 -18.03
C ILE A 73 -14.17 4.82 -17.23
N GLU A 74 -14.89 3.96 -17.94
CA GLU A 74 -15.83 3.00 -17.38
C GLU A 74 -15.12 1.94 -16.53
N GLU A 75 -13.92 1.51 -16.91
CA GLU A 75 -13.10 0.60 -16.09
C GLU A 75 -12.76 1.23 -14.74
N ALA A 76 -12.34 2.49 -14.75
CA ALA A 76 -11.96 3.19 -13.52
C ALA A 76 -13.17 3.58 -12.67
N GLU A 77 -14.30 3.95 -13.27
CA GLU A 77 -15.55 4.21 -12.55
C GLU A 77 -16.04 2.95 -11.83
N ARG A 78 -16.06 1.80 -12.52
CA ARG A 78 -16.41 0.51 -11.89
C ARG A 78 -15.51 0.17 -10.71
N GLU A 79 -14.21 0.45 -10.83
CA GLU A 79 -13.27 0.22 -9.75
C GLU A 79 -13.49 1.19 -8.56
N MET A 80 -13.80 2.46 -8.83
CA MET A 80 -14.17 3.41 -7.77
C MET A 80 -15.43 2.96 -7.04
N GLU A 81 -16.46 2.53 -7.77
CA GLU A 81 -17.70 2.00 -7.20
C GLU A 81 -17.46 0.74 -6.35
N GLU A 82 -16.59 -0.18 -6.79
CA GLU A 82 -16.19 -1.37 -6.02
C GLU A 82 -15.54 -0.98 -4.69
N ILE A 83 -14.60 -0.04 -4.74
CA ILE A 83 -13.87 0.47 -3.56
C ILE A 83 -14.85 1.08 -2.56
N GLU A 84 -15.80 1.87 -3.04
CA GLU A 84 -16.85 2.46 -2.20
C GLU A 84 -17.76 1.38 -1.61
N ARG A 85 -18.13 0.37 -2.39
CA ARG A 85 -19.01 -0.73 -1.95
C ARG A 85 -18.42 -1.53 -0.79
N ILE A 86 -17.11 -1.72 -0.78
CA ILE A 86 -16.42 -2.40 0.34
C ILE A 86 -16.16 -1.47 1.54
N GLY A 87 -16.65 -0.23 1.50
CA GLY A 87 -16.48 0.79 2.54
C GLY A 87 -15.06 1.34 2.63
N ALA A 88 -14.31 1.28 1.53
CA ALA A 88 -12.99 1.87 1.41
C ALA A 88 -13.05 3.20 0.63
N ARG A 89 -11.97 3.97 0.66
CA ARG A 89 -11.83 5.22 -0.09
C ARG A 89 -10.46 5.35 -0.71
N LEU A 90 -10.39 6.06 -1.83
CA LEU A 90 -9.13 6.40 -2.49
C LEU A 90 -8.55 7.70 -1.93
N VAL A 91 -7.30 7.65 -1.48
CA VAL A 91 -6.55 8.79 -0.95
C VAL A 91 -5.32 9.05 -1.83
N GLY A 92 -5.27 10.23 -2.42
CA GLY A 92 -4.17 10.66 -3.30
C GLY A 92 -2.97 11.24 -2.55
N LYS A 93 -1.78 11.09 -3.13
CA LYS A 93 -0.57 11.78 -2.69
C LYS A 93 -0.79 13.30 -2.74
N GLY A 94 -0.74 13.94 -1.58
CA GLY A 94 -1.00 15.37 -1.41
C GLY A 94 -2.25 15.67 -0.58
N GLU A 95 -3.15 14.69 -0.42
CA GLU A 95 -4.29 14.80 0.49
C GLU A 95 -3.83 14.76 1.96
N PRO A 96 -4.54 15.41 2.90
CA PRO A 96 -4.20 15.36 4.32
C PRO A 96 -4.25 13.94 4.89
N ASP A 97 -5.15 13.10 4.39
CA ASP A 97 -5.33 11.71 4.81
C ASP A 97 -4.21 10.78 4.32
N TYR A 98 -3.34 11.24 3.41
CA TYR A 98 -2.23 10.43 2.91
C TYR A 98 -1.14 10.30 3.97
N PRO A 99 -0.78 9.08 4.42
CA PRO A 99 0.12 8.88 5.54
C PRO A 99 1.46 9.60 5.35
N PRO A 100 1.91 10.44 6.30
CA PRO A 100 3.06 11.30 6.13
C PRO A 100 4.36 10.51 5.93
N TYR A 101 4.51 9.34 6.56
CA TYR A 101 5.70 8.50 6.42
C TYR A 101 5.89 7.98 4.99
N LEU A 102 4.80 7.67 4.26
CA LEU A 102 4.88 7.22 2.87
C LEU A 102 5.39 8.34 1.95
N ARG A 103 5.17 9.61 2.28
CA ARG A 103 5.61 10.75 1.46
C ARG A 103 7.13 10.88 1.35
N HIS A 104 7.86 10.27 2.27
CA HIS A 104 9.33 10.31 2.30
C HIS A 104 9.98 9.17 1.51
N TYR A 105 9.18 8.22 1.01
CA TYR A 105 9.68 7.16 0.14
C TYR A 105 10.06 7.74 -1.23
N GLU A 106 11.01 7.11 -1.93
CA GLU A 106 11.50 7.59 -3.23
C GLU A 106 10.40 7.56 -4.31
N ALA A 107 9.64 6.46 -4.37
CA ALA A 107 8.54 6.26 -5.30
C ALA A 107 7.24 5.97 -4.52
N PRO A 108 6.65 6.97 -3.85
CA PRO A 108 5.46 6.78 -3.04
C PRO A 108 4.27 6.40 -3.94
N PRO A 109 3.40 5.48 -3.51
CA PRO A 109 2.22 5.12 -4.29
C PRO A 109 1.32 6.35 -4.49
N PRO A 110 0.90 6.67 -5.73
CA PRO A 110 0.15 7.90 -6.01
C PRO A 110 -1.27 7.88 -5.42
N LEU A 111 -1.91 6.71 -5.38
CA LEU A 111 -3.21 6.47 -4.77
C LEU A 111 -3.11 5.33 -3.75
N LEU A 112 -3.81 5.49 -2.63
CA LEU A 112 -3.98 4.48 -1.60
C LEU A 112 -5.45 4.14 -1.45
N ILE A 113 -5.77 2.85 -1.34
CA ILE A 113 -7.10 2.39 -0.94
C ILE A 113 -7.08 2.24 0.58
N VAL A 114 -7.84 3.07 1.29
CA VAL A 114 -7.90 3.11 2.74
C VAL A 114 -9.28 2.68 3.19
N LYS A 115 -9.34 1.60 3.98
CA LYS A 115 -10.54 1.18 4.68
C LYS A 115 -10.43 1.54 6.16
N ALA A 116 -11.40 2.29 6.67
CA ALA A 116 -11.44 2.58 8.09
C ALA A 116 -11.79 1.28 8.84
N ILE A 117 -10.90 0.86 9.73
CA ILE A 117 -11.25 -0.13 10.74
C ILE A 117 -11.88 0.63 11.91
N GLN A 118 -13.15 0.35 12.19
CA GLN A 118 -13.77 0.74 13.46
C GLN A 118 -13.05 -0.06 14.55
N ALA A 119 -11.99 0.50 15.12
CA ALA A 119 -11.40 -0.05 16.32
C ALA A 119 -12.43 0.18 17.43
N TYR A 120 -13.13 -0.89 17.85
CA TYR A 120 -13.78 -0.88 19.15
C TYR A 120 -12.69 -0.48 20.15
N SER A 121 -12.91 0.62 20.86
CA SER A 121 -12.05 1.11 21.94
C SER A 121 -12.09 0.09 23.08
N THR A 122 -11.42 -1.04 22.92
CA THR A 122 -10.98 -1.82 24.07
C THR A 122 -9.75 -1.10 24.60
N PRO A 123 -9.76 -0.57 25.83
CA PRO A 123 -8.57 0.03 26.40
C PRO A 123 -7.46 -1.02 26.32
N ARG A 124 -6.40 -0.67 25.60
CA ARG A 124 -5.24 -1.51 25.37
C ARG A 124 -4.62 -1.80 26.74
N ARG A 125 -5.00 -2.92 27.37
CA ARG A 125 -4.29 -3.39 28.57
C ARG A 125 -2.86 -3.62 28.12
N SER A 126 -1.94 -2.91 28.77
CA SER A 126 -0.50 -3.07 28.59
C SER A 126 -0.15 -4.57 28.60
N PRO A 127 0.73 -5.05 27.72
CA PRO A 127 1.22 -6.42 27.83
C PRO A 127 1.93 -6.54 29.18
N SER A 128 1.25 -7.17 30.14
CA SER A 128 1.86 -7.53 31.42
C SER A 128 2.96 -8.53 31.12
N SER A 129 4.21 -8.14 31.31
CA SER A 129 5.35 -9.03 31.28
C SER A 129 5.24 -10.03 32.43
N ALA A 130 4.50 -11.11 32.23
CA ALA A 130 4.51 -12.26 33.12
C ALA A 130 4.91 -13.47 32.29
N ARG A 131 6.21 -13.75 32.31
CA ARG A 131 6.78 -15.03 31.89
C ARG A 131 6.20 -16.11 32.82
N ALA A 132 5.24 -16.90 32.33
CA ALA A 132 4.75 -18.08 33.01
C ALA A 132 5.10 -19.31 32.17
N THR A 133 6.17 -19.98 32.55
CA THR A 133 6.44 -21.37 32.19
C THR A 133 5.27 -22.23 32.69
N PRO A 134 4.63 -23.07 31.86
CA PRO A 134 3.63 -24.00 32.36
C PRO A 134 4.31 -25.06 33.24
N PRO A 135 3.75 -25.41 34.42
CA PRO A 135 4.22 -26.59 35.14
C PRO A 135 3.86 -27.85 34.34
N LEU A 136 4.86 -28.67 34.04
CA LEU A 136 4.66 -30.03 33.53
C LEU A 136 3.86 -30.84 34.56
N PRO A 137 2.82 -31.60 34.17
CA PRO A 137 2.25 -32.59 35.06
C PRO A 137 3.20 -33.78 35.18
N ALA A 138 3.71 -34.01 36.39
CA ALA A 138 4.37 -35.25 36.77
C ALA A 138 3.31 -36.36 36.91
N ILE A 139 3.31 -37.32 35.99
CA ILE A 139 2.63 -38.61 36.18
C ILE A 139 3.69 -39.70 36.15
N ALA A 140 3.86 -40.33 37.31
CA ALA A 140 4.72 -41.47 37.53
C ALA A 140 4.05 -42.76 37.03
N SER A 141 4.78 -43.45 36.14
CA SER A 141 4.96 -44.90 35.98
C SER A 141 3.83 -45.87 36.36
N ARG A 142 3.42 -46.70 35.38
CA ARG A 142 3.41 -48.16 35.58
C ARG A 142 3.42 -48.92 34.24
N ASN A 143 4.55 -49.60 33.99
CA ASN A 143 4.74 -50.80 33.17
C ASN A 143 4.41 -50.79 31.68
N GLY A 144 5.44 -51.09 30.87
CA GLY A 144 5.27 -51.76 29.58
C GLY A 144 6.24 -51.31 28.50
N LEU A 145 7.44 -51.93 28.49
CA LEU A 145 8.22 -52.37 27.32
C LEU A 145 8.40 -51.38 26.13
N CYS A 146 9.64 -50.94 25.88
CA CYS A 146 10.51 -51.48 24.81
C CYS A 146 10.05 -51.00 23.41
N ALA A 147 10.81 -50.27 22.59
CA ALA A 147 12.21 -50.46 22.27
C ALA A 147 12.85 -49.19 21.69
N SER A 148 14.16 -49.13 21.90
CA SER A 148 15.21 -48.41 21.19
C SER A 148 14.98 -48.14 19.69
N LEU A 149 15.42 -46.97 19.21
CA LEU A 149 16.67 -46.81 18.42
C LEU A 149 16.78 -45.36 17.90
N ALA A 150 17.75 -44.64 18.43
CA ALA A 150 18.43 -43.54 17.72
C ALA A 150 19.63 -44.16 16.95
N PRO A 151 20.52 -43.39 16.27
CA PRO A 151 20.39 -42.10 15.59
C PRO A 151 21.02 -42.17 14.15
N ARG A 152 20.91 -41.10 13.35
CA ARG A 152 22.06 -40.28 12.87
C ARG A 152 21.89 -39.65 11.48
N ALA A 153 22.32 -38.39 11.45
CA ALA A 153 23.17 -37.72 10.46
C ALA A 153 22.61 -37.41 9.06
N SER A 154 22.45 -36.10 8.86
CA SER A 154 22.57 -35.32 7.62
C SER A 154 23.93 -35.55 6.90
N PRO A 155 24.29 -34.81 5.83
CA PRO A 155 23.57 -34.43 4.60
C PRO A 155 24.38 -34.87 3.35
N SER A 156 23.80 -34.83 2.14
CA SER A 156 24.62 -34.84 0.91
C SER A 156 23.96 -33.98 -0.17
N TYR A 157 24.72 -33.01 -0.66
CA TYR A 157 24.42 -32.19 -1.83
C TYR A 157 25.62 -32.29 -2.79
N ARG A 158 25.34 -32.80 -3.99
CA ARG A 158 26.03 -32.71 -5.30
C ARG A 158 25.07 -33.36 -6.30
N ASP A 159 24.94 -32.94 -7.55
CA ASP A 159 25.78 -32.10 -8.41
C ASP A 159 24.95 -31.01 -9.11
#